data_AF-A0A3T0L1X5-F1
#
_entry.id   AF-A0A3T0L1X5-F1
#
_cell.length_a   1.000
_cell.length_b   1.000
_cell.length_c   1.000
_cell.angle_alpha   90.00
_cell.angle_beta   90.00
_cell.angle_gamma   90.00
#
_symmetry.space_group_name_H-M   'P 1'
#
loop_
_entity.id
_entity.type
_entity.pdbx_description
1 polymer ?
#
loop_
_entity_poly.entity_id
_entity_poly.type
_entity_poly.pdbx_seq_one_letter_code
_entity_poly.pdbx_strand_id
1 'polypeptide(L)'
;MRKSFSMIITIVFIVVMSIIGVMILKFSSASNVHVSRSFMDTRANLMLKSATEYAILALQGHEINSTNKCLNKIHMSDNLFDINVTYHYFIDGNCSSVIWSGCKCSEIKTADTNGSVLVYVTVASKNPNFHIRKVRFTLQNP
;
A
#
# COMPACT_ATOMS: atom_id res chain seq x y z
N MET A 1 -20.61 61.47 -23.34
CA MET A 1 -19.80 60.32 -23.80
C MET A 1 -19.03 59.60 -22.68
N ARG A 2 -18.48 60.30 -21.65
CA ARG A 2 -17.71 59.65 -20.56
C ARG A 2 -18.50 58.67 -19.66
N LYS A 3 -19.81 58.89 -19.45
CA LYS A 3 -20.64 58.03 -18.56
C LYS A 3 -20.90 56.63 -19.13
N SER A 4 -21.16 56.50 -20.44
CA SER A 4 -21.38 55.20 -21.08
C SER A 4 -20.11 54.36 -21.17
N PHE A 5 -18.96 55.01 -21.40
CA PHE A 5 -17.65 54.33 -21.43
C PHE A 5 -17.26 53.81 -20.04
N SER A 6 -17.56 54.57 -18.98
CA SER A 6 -17.36 54.13 -17.59
C SER A 6 -18.19 52.89 -17.27
N MET A 7 -19.46 52.81 -17.72
CA MET A 7 -20.32 51.67 -17.43
C MET A 7 -19.82 50.38 -18.11
N ILE A 8 -19.35 50.47 -19.36
CA ILE A 8 -18.78 49.32 -20.10
C ILE A 8 -17.54 48.78 -19.40
N ILE A 9 -16.63 49.65 -18.94
CA ILE A 9 -15.42 49.24 -18.22
C ILE A 9 -15.79 48.51 -16.92
N THR A 10 -16.77 49.00 -16.16
CA THR A 10 -17.21 48.34 -14.93
C THR A 10 -17.77 46.95 -15.19
N ILE A 11 -18.57 46.77 -16.26
CA ILE A 11 -19.10 45.45 -16.63
C ILE A 11 -17.97 44.49 -17.01
N VAL A 12 -17.01 44.93 -17.84
CA VAL A 12 -15.85 44.11 -18.21
C VAL A 12 -15.05 43.72 -16.98
N PHE A 13 -14.83 44.63 -16.04
CA PHE A 13 -14.11 44.36 -14.80
C PHE A 13 -14.82 43.30 -13.93
N ILE A 14 -16.15 43.39 -13.80
CA ILE A 14 -16.96 42.39 -13.07
C ILE A 14 -16.84 41.01 -13.72
N VAL A 15 -16.89 40.93 -15.06
CA VAL A 15 -16.74 39.67 -15.80
C VAL A 15 -15.37 39.05 -15.57
N VAL A 16 -14.30 39.85 -15.67
CA VAL A 16 -12.93 39.37 -15.41
C VAL A 16 -12.77 38.88 -13.97
N MET A 17 -13.30 39.62 -12.99
CA MET A 17 -13.27 39.19 -11.59
C MET A 17 -14.07 37.90 -11.35
N SER A 18 -15.19 37.71 -12.04
CA SER A 18 -15.95 36.48 -11.98
C SER A 18 -15.14 35.28 -12.49
N ILE A 19 -14.45 35.43 -13.64
CA ILE A 19 -13.60 34.37 -14.20
C ILE A 19 -12.47 34.01 -13.24
N ILE A 20 -11.80 35.00 -12.67
CA ILE A 20 -10.72 34.79 -11.70
C ILE A 20 -11.26 34.09 -10.45
N GLY A 21 -12.40 34.53 -9.92
CA GLY A 21 -13.05 33.91 -8.76
C GLY A 21 -13.38 32.44 -8.99
N VAL A 22 -13.94 32.10 -10.16
CA VAL A 22 -14.23 30.70 -10.52
C VAL A 22 -12.92 29.90 -10.64
N MET A 23 -11.88 30.47 -11.23
CA MET A 23 -10.59 29.79 -11.37
C MET A 23 -9.96 29.48 -10.00
N ILE A 24 -10.03 30.40 -9.05
CA ILE A 24 -9.57 30.20 -7.67
C ILE A 24 -10.35 29.06 -6.99
N LEU A 25 -11.68 29.03 -7.12
CA LEU A 25 -12.51 27.97 -6.55
C LEU A 25 -12.18 26.60 -7.17
N LYS A 26 -12.00 26.54 -8.49
CA LYS A 26 -11.60 25.32 -9.19
C LYS A 26 -10.22 24.84 -8.72
N PHE A 27 -9.25 25.74 -8.63
CA PHE A 27 -7.90 25.40 -8.16
C PHE A 27 -7.91 24.90 -6.71
N SER A 28 -8.64 25.57 -5.81
CA SER A 28 -8.80 25.14 -4.42
C SER A 28 -9.42 23.74 -4.32
N SER A 29 -10.49 23.49 -5.07
CA SER A 29 -11.14 22.17 -5.08
C SER A 29 -10.22 21.06 -5.61
N ALA A 30 -9.48 21.33 -6.69
CA ALA A 30 -8.54 20.36 -7.25
C ALA A 30 -7.38 20.10 -6.29
N SER A 31 -6.80 21.15 -5.69
CA SER A 31 -5.72 21.04 -4.72
C SER A 31 -6.10 20.16 -3.53
N ASN A 32 -7.28 20.36 -2.95
CA ASN A 32 -7.76 19.54 -1.83
C ASN A 32 -7.87 18.05 -2.19
N VAL A 33 -8.37 17.74 -3.40
CA VAL A 33 -8.44 16.35 -3.89
C VAL A 33 -7.04 15.77 -4.08
N HIS A 34 -6.10 16.53 -4.64
CA HIS A 34 -4.72 16.09 -4.80
C HIS A 34 -4.03 15.82 -3.46
N VAL A 35 -4.19 16.71 -2.48
CA VAL A 35 -3.64 16.53 -1.13
C VAL A 35 -4.22 15.29 -0.46
N SER A 36 -5.53 15.08 -0.55
CA SER A 36 -6.19 13.89 0.02
C SER A 36 -5.67 12.59 -0.60
N ARG A 37 -5.51 12.54 -1.93
CA ARG A 37 -4.96 11.37 -2.62
C ARG A 37 -3.50 11.10 -2.24
N SER A 38 -2.68 12.15 -2.18
CA SER A 38 -1.27 12.05 -1.78
C SER A 38 -1.13 11.56 -0.33
N PHE A 39 -1.98 12.06 0.57
CA PHE A 39 -2.05 11.60 1.95
C PHE A 39 -2.37 10.11 2.04
N MET A 40 -3.39 9.65 1.30
CA MET A 40 -3.76 8.22 1.29
C MET A 40 -2.67 7.33 0.71
N ASP A 41 -1.96 7.77 -0.34
CA ASP A 41 -0.84 7.02 -0.91
C ASP A 41 0.32 6.91 0.09
N THR A 42 0.66 8.02 0.75
CA THR A 42 1.72 8.07 1.76
C THR A 42 1.38 7.17 2.95
N ARG A 43 0.13 7.21 3.45
CA ARG A 43 -0.33 6.33 4.52
C ARG A 43 -0.27 4.86 4.12
N ALA A 44 -0.66 4.52 2.89
CA ALA A 44 -0.56 3.15 2.38
C ALA A 44 0.90 2.67 2.31
N ASN A 45 1.83 3.53 1.88
CA ASN A 45 3.25 3.22 1.84
C ASN A 45 3.85 3.01 3.24
N LEU A 46 3.44 3.83 4.23
CA LEU A 46 3.86 3.65 5.62
C LEU A 46 3.34 2.35 6.21
N MET A 47 2.06 2.03 5.99
CA MET A 47 1.48 0.76 6.42
C MET A 47 2.14 -0.45 5.76
N LEU A 48 2.50 -0.34 4.48
CA LEU A 48 3.24 -1.39 3.80
C LEU A 48 4.59 -1.64 4.50
N LYS A 49 5.32 -0.58 4.85
CA LYS A 49 6.60 -0.71 5.57
C LYS A 49 6.42 -1.32 6.96
N SER A 50 5.50 -0.81 7.77
CA SER A 50 5.27 -1.34 9.12
C SER A 50 4.78 -2.80 9.07
N ALA A 51 3.89 -3.14 8.14
CA ALA A 51 3.43 -4.52 7.95
C ALA A 51 4.58 -5.44 7.52
N THR A 52 5.52 -4.96 6.70
CA THR A 52 6.69 -5.76 6.31
C THR A 52 7.62 -6.00 7.49
N GLU A 53 7.85 -5.01 8.35
CA GLU A 53 8.68 -5.17 9.55
C GLU A 53 8.01 -6.10 10.56
N TYR A 54 6.71 -5.94 10.78
CA TYR A 54 5.93 -6.84 11.62
C TYR A 54 5.94 -8.28 11.09
N ALA A 55 5.81 -8.46 9.78
CA ALA A 55 5.86 -9.77 9.14
C ALA A 55 7.23 -10.44 9.33
N ILE A 56 8.33 -9.69 9.26
CA ILE A 56 9.68 -10.21 9.49
C ILE A 56 9.85 -10.57 10.97
N LEU A 57 9.40 -9.72 11.89
CA LEU A 57 9.47 -9.99 13.32
C LEU A 57 8.64 -11.21 13.73
N ALA A 58 7.43 -11.35 13.16
CA ALA A 58 6.58 -12.52 13.36
C ALA A 58 7.25 -13.80 12.80
N LEU A 59 7.97 -13.71 11.69
CA LEU A 59 8.72 -14.84 11.15
C LEU A 59 9.88 -15.24 12.09
N GLN A 60 10.65 -14.27 12.59
CA GLN A 60 11.79 -14.52 13.49
C GLN A 60 11.36 -15.03 14.87
N GLY A 61 10.19 -14.60 15.36
CA GLY A 61 9.65 -15.05 16.64
C GLY A 61 8.87 -16.38 16.57
N HIS A 62 8.68 -16.94 15.36
CA HIS A 62 7.88 -18.16 15.18
C HIS A 62 8.77 -19.40 15.17
N GLU A 63 8.60 -20.26 16.16
CA GLU A 63 9.29 -21.54 16.21
C GLU A 63 8.70 -22.53 15.19
N ILE A 64 9.48 -22.85 14.16
CA ILE A 64 9.12 -23.83 13.13
C ILE A 64 9.37 -25.25 13.68
N ASN A 65 8.32 -25.89 14.18
CA ASN A 65 8.37 -27.27 14.67
C ASN A 65 7.15 -28.07 14.19
N SER A 66 7.16 -29.39 14.37
CA SER A 66 6.07 -30.30 14.00
C SER A 66 4.70 -29.92 14.58
N THR A 67 4.67 -29.29 15.76
CA THR A 67 3.44 -28.82 16.43
C THR A 67 2.95 -27.45 15.92
N ASN A 68 3.86 -26.49 15.77
CA ASN A 68 3.53 -25.10 15.42
C ASN A 68 3.49 -24.83 13.90
N LYS A 69 4.03 -25.76 13.10
CA LYS A 69 4.12 -25.71 11.63
C LYS A 69 4.76 -24.40 11.14
N CYS A 70 4.67 -24.14 9.85
CA CYS A 70 5.14 -22.93 9.20
C CYS A 70 4.09 -21.80 9.20
N LEU A 71 4.57 -20.56 9.16
CA LEU A 71 3.73 -19.37 9.13
C LEU A 71 3.28 -19.09 7.68
N ASN A 72 2.04 -19.39 7.33
CA ASN A 72 1.58 -19.27 5.93
C ASN A 72 1.10 -17.86 5.57
N LYS A 73 0.25 -17.27 6.41
CA LYS A 73 -0.38 -15.97 6.15
C LYS A 73 -0.59 -15.17 7.43
N ILE A 74 -0.43 -13.86 7.33
CA ILE A 74 -0.87 -12.90 8.33
C ILE A 74 -1.86 -11.95 7.64
N HIS A 75 -3.02 -11.79 8.24
CA HIS A 75 -4.02 -10.84 7.80
C HIS A 75 -4.22 -9.78 8.86
N MET A 76 -4.07 -8.53 8.47
CA MET A 76 -4.31 -7.37 9.32
C MET A 76 -5.24 -6.44 8.56
N SER A 77 -6.27 -5.93 9.23
CA SER A 77 -7.26 -5.07 8.59
C SER A 77 -7.45 -3.81 9.44
N ASP A 78 -7.32 -2.65 8.82
CA ASP A 78 -7.70 -1.35 9.38
C ASP A 78 -9.03 -0.89 8.74
N ASN A 79 -9.59 0.22 9.20
CA ASN A 79 -10.80 0.81 8.66
C ASN A 79 -10.66 1.22 7.17
N LEU A 80 -9.44 1.61 6.77
CA LEU A 80 -9.17 2.13 5.41
C LEU A 80 -8.48 1.13 4.48
N PHE A 81 -7.67 0.24 5.03
CA PHE A 81 -6.81 -0.65 4.27
C PHE A 81 -6.93 -2.09 4.78
N ASP A 82 -6.84 -3.02 3.84
CA ASP A 82 -6.68 -4.44 4.08
C ASP A 82 -5.24 -4.84 3.77
N ILE A 83 -4.62 -5.56 4.68
CA ILE A 83 -3.21 -5.95 4.63
C ILE A 83 -3.14 -7.47 4.67
N ASN A 84 -2.59 -8.04 3.62
CA ASN A 84 -2.38 -9.48 3.52
C ASN A 84 -0.90 -9.76 3.30
N VAL A 85 -0.33 -10.59 4.17
CA VAL A 85 1.04 -11.07 4.12
C VAL A 85 0.98 -12.55 3.81
N THR A 86 1.74 -12.97 2.80
CA THR A 86 1.91 -14.39 2.48
C THR A 86 3.39 -14.72 2.48
N TYR A 87 3.72 -15.85 3.09
CA TYR A 87 5.09 -16.36 3.13
C TYR A 87 5.26 -17.47 2.10
N HIS A 88 6.42 -17.49 1.46
CA HIS A 88 6.82 -18.55 0.56
C HIS A 88 8.22 -19.02 0.94
N TYR A 89 8.32 -20.28 1.32
CA TYR A 89 9.55 -20.88 1.82
C TYR A 89 10.29 -21.58 0.69
N PHE A 90 11.60 -21.36 0.63
CA PHE A 90 12.53 -22.10 -0.21
C PHE A 90 13.45 -22.86 0.73
N ILE A 91 13.47 -24.18 0.67
CA ILE A 91 14.25 -25.01 1.61
C ILE A 91 15.08 -26.04 0.87
N ASP A 92 16.23 -26.38 1.44
CA ASP A 92 17.00 -27.55 1.03
C ASP A 92 16.50 -28.78 1.79
N GLY A 93 15.41 -29.37 1.29
CA GLY A 93 14.74 -30.50 1.93
C GLY A 93 13.35 -30.78 1.36
N ASN A 94 12.71 -31.83 1.86
CA ASN A 94 11.40 -32.26 1.39
C ASN A 94 10.29 -31.32 1.90
N CYS A 95 9.64 -30.60 0.98
CA CYS A 95 8.49 -29.74 1.27
C CYS A 95 7.22 -30.53 1.69
N SER A 96 7.25 -31.86 1.60
CA SER A 96 6.13 -32.74 1.99
C SER A 96 6.15 -33.15 3.48
N SER A 97 7.07 -32.60 4.28
CA SER A 97 7.13 -32.92 5.70
C SER A 97 5.93 -32.34 6.47
N VAL A 98 5.61 -32.91 7.64
CA VAL A 98 4.50 -32.45 8.50
C VAL A 98 4.65 -30.98 8.90
N ILE A 99 5.88 -30.49 8.97
CA ILE A 99 6.23 -29.11 9.31
C ILE A 99 5.72 -28.12 8.23
N TRP A 100 5.78 -28.54 6.96
CA TRP A 100 5.44 -27.71 5.79
C TRP A 100 4.00 -27.91 5.29
N SER A 101 3.25 -28.82 5.93
CA SER A 101 1.87 -29.13 5.57
C SER A 101 0.98 -27.90 5.66
N GLY A 102 0.52 -27.42 4.48
CA GLY A 102 -0.36 -26.26 4.36
C GLY A 102 0.34 -24.92 4.10
N CYS A 103 1.66 -24.89 3.92
CA CYS A 103 2.41 -23.70 3.51
C CYS A 103 2.85 -23.76 2.06
N LYS A 104 3.16 -22.58 1.50
CA LYS A 104 3.78 -22.49 0.18
C LYS A 104 5.28 -22.74 0.32
N CYS A 105 5.72 -23.89 -0.15
CA CYS A 105 7.09 -24.35 -0.06
C CYS A 105 7.57 -24.74 -1.47
N SER A 106 8.83 -24.44 -1.78
CA SER A 106 9.52 -24.95 -2.97
C SER A 106 10.89 -25.47 -2.59
N GLU A 107 11.26 -26.60 -3.14
CA GLU A 107 12.54 -27.25 -2.87
C GLU A 107 13.64 -26.57 -3.69
N ILE A 108 14.73 -26.20 -3.04
CA ILE A 108 15.93 -25.66 -3.66
C ILE A 108 17.12 -26.53 -3.31
N LYS A 109 18.03 -26.75 -4.25
CA LYS A 109 19.28 -27.49 -4.02
C LYS A 109 20.44 -26.55 -4.25
N THR A 110 20.73 -25.71 -3.27
CA THR A 110 21.80 -24.72 -3.33
C THR A 110 22.70 -24.87 -2.12
N ALA A 111 24.00 -25.07 -2.35
CA ALA A 111 24.98 -25.27 -1.29
C ALA A 111 25.15 -24.05 -0.35
N ASP A 112 24.72 -22.88 -0.81
CA ASP A 112 24.94 -21.61 -0.11
C ASP A 112 23.85 -21.28 0.93
N THR A 113 22.66 -21.89 0.84
CA THR A 113 21.54 -21.57 1.74
C THR A 113 20.72 -22.80 2.11
N ASN A 114 20.61 -23.07 3.42
CA ASN A 114 19.75 -24.14 3.94
C ASN A 114 18.24 -23.80 3.81
N GLY A 115 17.91 -22.52 3.67
CA GLY A 115 16.56 -22.07 3.38
C GLY A 115 16.47 -20.55 3.25
N SER A 116 15.41 -20.06 2.63
CA SER A 116 15.06 -18.64 2.56
C SER A 116 13.54 -18.48 2.53
N VAL A 117 13.05 -17.33 2.97
CA VAL A 117 11.63 -17.02 2.98
C VAL A 117 11.38 -15.74 2.22
N LEU A 118 10.53 -15.83 1.21
CA LEU A 118 9.97 -14.68 0.53
C LEU A 118 8.72 -14.23 1.29
N VAL A 119 8.81 -13.05 1.88
CA VAL A 119 7.70 -12.36 2.52
C VAL A 119 7.04 -11.46 1.48
N TYR A 120 5.82 -11.77 1.10
CA TYR A 120 5.04 -10.99 0.15
C TYR A 120 3.92 -10.24 0.88
N VAL A 121 4.00 -8.91 0.89
CA VAL A 121 3.04 -8.05 1.58
C VAL A 121 2.24 -7.25 0.57
N THR A 122 0.93 -7.31 0.72
CA THR A 122 -0.06 -6.57 -0.07
C THR A 122 -0.87 -5.67 0.83
N VAL A 123 -0.99 -4.39 0.46
CA VAL A 123 -1.90 -3.42 1.08
C VAL A 123 -2.89 -3.00 0.01
N ALA A 124 -4.18 -3.19 0.27
CA ALA A 124 -5.28 -2.81 -0.61
C ALA A 124 -6.22 -1.84 0.11
N SER A 125 -6.72 -0.81 -0.57
CA SER A 125 -7.75 0.04 0.00
C SER A 125 -9.11 -0.67 0.01
N LYS A 126 -9.90 -0.44 1.05
CA LYS A 126 -11.27 -0.96 1.14
C LYS A 126 -12.30 -0.14 0.36
N ASN A 127 -11.94 1.08 -0.02
CA ASN A 127 -12.85 1.97 -0.73
C ASN A 127 -12.98 1.56 -2.21
N PRO A 128 -14.19 1.20 -2.70
CA PRO A 128 -14.39 0.78 -4.09
C PRO A 128 -14.14 1.91 -5.11
N ASN A 129 -14.29 3.17 -4.71
CA ASN A 129 -14.12 4.32 -5.61
C ASN A 129 -12.66 4.77 -5.75
N PHE A 130 -11.77 4.30 -4.87
CA PHE A 130 -10.37 4.67 -4.87
C PHE A 130 -9.51 3.47 -4.49
N HIS A 131 -9.08 2.75 -5.51
CA HIS A 131 -8.27 1.54 -5.35
C HIS A 131 -6.78 1.89 -5.27
N ILE A 132 -6.21 1.80 -4.07
CA ILE A 132 -4.77 1.79 -3.87
C ILE A 132 -4.37 0.35 -3.61
N ARG A 133 -3.46 -0.18 -4.43
CA ARG A 133 -2.78 -1.44 -4.16
C ARG A 133 -1.28 -1.23 -4.13
N LYS A 134 -0.65 -1.53 -3.00
CA LYS A 134 0.80 -1.49 -2.84
C LYS A 134 1.29 -2.89 -2.52
N VAL A 135 2.45 -3.23 -3.09
CA VAL A 135 3.07 -4.54 -2.92
C VAL A 135 4.53 -4.36 -2.57
N ARG A 136 5.01 -5.18 -1.64
CA ARG A 136 6.43 -5.28 -1.32
C ARG A 136 6.80 -6.73 -1.12
N PHE A 137 7.96 -7.10 -1.63
CA PHE A 137 8.56 -8.41 -1.41
C PHE A 137 9.92 -8.23 -0.76
N THR A 138 10.26 -9.17 0.13
CA THR A 138 11.55 -9.21 0.83
C THR A 138 11.95 -10.66 0.98
N LEU A 139 13.23 -10.95 0.76
CA LEU A 139 13.82 -12.26 1.06
C LEU A 139 14.51 -12.18 2.42
N GLN A 140 14.23 -13.14 3.29
CA GLN A 140 14.87 -13.28 4.60
C GLN A 140 15.44 -14.68 4.75
N ASN A 141 16.53 -14.81 5.49
CA ASN A 141 16.97 -16.11 5.97
C ASN A 141 16.16 -16.43 7.24
N PRO A 142 15.34 -17.51 7.26
CA PRO A 142 14.55 -17.91 8.42
C PRO A 142 15.41 -18.38 9.59
#